data_AF-A0A925WIL4-F1
#
_entry.id   AF-A0A925WIL4-F1
#
_cell.length_a   1.000
_cell.length_b   1.000
_cell.length_c   1.000
_cell.angle_alpha   90.00
_cell.angle_beta   90.00
_cell.angle_gamma   90.00
#
_symmetry.space_group_name_H-M   'P 1'
#
loop_
_entity.id
_entity.type
_entity.pdbx_description
1 polymer ?
#
loop_
_entity_poly.entity_id
_entity_poly.type
_entity_poly.pdbx_seq_one_letter_code
_entity_poly.pdbx_strand_id
1 'polypeptide(L)'
;AATYLNGPWVNPMSMGVNVGPMLLAIENYRSGLIWKLLATTPEISTGLDRIFGVANVEPQAVAMEHHSPTLVKIQWQPQPEASEYAVFGSTDLSDWRLLEGGIRATEWIDQQLPPNTQRFYRVKALR
;
A
#
# COMPACT_ATOMS: atom_id res chain seq x y z
N ALA A 1 -28.43 -20.62 34.00
CA ALA A 1 -27.32 -21.46 34.51
C ALA A 1 -27.75 -22.91 34.42
N ALA A 2 -27.01 -23.74 33.68
CA ALA A 2 -27.32 -25.16 33.47
C ALA A 2 -26.84 -25.98 34.67
N THR A 3 -27.65 -26.05 35.72
CA THR A 3 -27.33 -26.77 36.97
C THR A 3 -27.48 -28.30 36.88
N TYR A 4 -27.85 -28.83 35.71
CA TYR A 4 -28.07 -30.27 35.48
C TYR A 4 -26.83 -31.03 34.98
N LEU A 5 -25.69 -30.37 34.79
CA LEU A 5 -24.44 -30.96 34.27
C LEU A 5 -23.40 -31.27 35.37
N ASN A 6 -23.78 -31.31 36.64
CA ASN A 6 -22.85 -31.52 37.77
C ASN A 6 -22.60 -33.01 38.09
N GLY A 7 -22.33 -33.83 37.08
CA GLY A 7 -21.90 -35.22 37.26
C GLY A 7 -20.40 -35.32 37.57
N PRO A 8 -19.91 -36.42 38.19
CA PRO A 8 -18.49 -36.60 38.56
C PRO A 8 -17.51 -36.67 37.35
N TRP A 9 -18.04 -36.61 36.13
CA TRP A 9 -17.30 -36.66 34.86
C TRP A 9 -17.26 -35.31 34.12
N VAL A 10 -17.85 -34.26 34.71
CA VAL A 10 -17.84 -32.92 34.14
C VAL A 10 -16.76 -32.11 34.84
N ASN A 11 -15.72 -31.76 34.11
CA ASN A 11 -14.71 -30.82 34.56
C ASN A 11 -15.19 -29.39 34.26
N PRO A 12 -15.46 -28.54 35.27
CA PRO A 12 -15.82 -27.14 35.07
C PRO A 12 -14.58 -26.36 34.60
N MET A 13 -14.25 -26.49 33.32
CA MET A 13 -13.17 -25.75 32.68
C MET A 13 -13.69 -24.38 32.26
N SER A 14 -13.27 -23.32 32.95
CA SER A 14 -13.44 -21.95 32.48
C SER A 14 -12.42 -21.66 31.38
N MET A 15 -12.78 -21.95 30.12
CA MET A 15 -11.94 -21.66 28.95
C MET A 15 -12.07 -20.19 28.55
N GLY A 16 -11.61 -19.27 29.40
CA GLY A 16 -11.71 -17.82 29.12
C GLY A 16 -10.67 -17.30 28.13
N VAL A 17 -9.49 -17.92 28.07
CA VAL A 17 -8.32 -17.36 27.37
C VAL A 17 -8.39 -17.54 25.85
N ASN A 18 -8.80 -18.72 25.38
CA ASN A 18 -8.86 -19.05 23.95
C ASN A 18 -10.18 -18.67 23.27
N VAL A 19 -11.28 -18.55 24.02
CA VAL A 19 -12.59 -18.18 23.44
C VAL A 19 -12.66 -16.72 23.02
N GLY A 20 -11.91 -15.82 23.66
CA GLY A 20 -11.86 -14.39 23.30
C GLY A 20 -11.40 -14.18 21.85
N PRO A 21 -10.18 -14.61 21.48
CA PRO A 21 -9.70 -14.51 20.10
C PRO A 21 -10.59 -15.23 19.08
N MET A 22 -11.19 -16.37 19.44
CA MET A 22 -12.09 -17.11 18.56
C MET A 22 -13.39 -16.35 18.29
N LEU A 23 -14.00 -15.75 19.32
CA LEU A 23 -15.20 -14.92 19.17
C LEU A 23 -14.91 -13.66 18.33
N LEU A 24 -13.75 -13.04 18.54
CA LEU A 24 -13.30 -11.92 17.71
C LEU A 24 -13.14 -12.32 16.23
N ALA A 25 -12.58 -13.50 15.96
CA ALA A 25 -12.45 -14.01 14.60
C ALA A 25 -13.81 -14.30 13.95
N ILE A 26 -14.76 -14.91 14.68
CA ILE A 26 -16.13 -15.15 14.20
C ILE A 26 -16.83 -13.82 13.88
N GLU A 27 -16.73 -12.84 14.78
CA GLU A 27 -17.35 -11.53 14.56
C GLU A 27 -16.72 -10.82 13.36
N ASN A 28 -15.40 -10.83 13.25
CA ASN A 28 -14.73 -10.23 12.11
C ASN A 28 -15.08 -10.93 10.78
N TYR A 29 -15.30 -12.25 10.80
CA TYR A 29 -15.77 -12.97 9.61
C TYR A 29 -17.22 -12.58 9.24
N ARG A 30 -18.11 -12.43 10.23
CA ARG A 30 -19.54 -12.12 9.99
C ARG A 30 -19.79 -10.68 9.57
N SER A 31 -19.17 -9.71 10.25
CA SER A 31 -19.46 -8.29 10.09
C SER A 31 -18.29 -7.48 9.52
N GLY A 32 -17.08 -8.03 9.55
CA GLY A 32 -15.86 -7.28 9.23
C GLY A 32 -15.56 -6.17 10.24
N LEU A 33 -16.15 -6.19 11.45
CA LEU A 33 -16.04 -5.08 12.41
C LEU A 33 -14.59 -4.68 12.68
N ILE A 34 -13.69 -5.65 12.89
CA ILE A 34 -12.27 -5.36 13.15
C ILE A 34 -11.62 -4.71 11.93
N TRP A 35 -11.88 -5.25 10.72
CA TRP A 35 -11.37 -4.64 9.48
C TRP A 35 -11.91 -3.25 9.23
N LYS A 36 -13.19 -3.00 9.52
CA LYS A 36 -13.81 -1.68 9.39
C LYS A 36 -13.19 -0.68 10.36
N LEU A 37 -12.99 -1.07 11.62
CA LEU A 37 -12.33 -0.22 12.62
C LEU A 37 -10.87 0.07 12.21
N LEU A 38 -10.14 -0.94 11.74
CA LEU A 38 -8.79 -0.76 11.24
C LEU A 38 -8.75 0.19 10.04
N ALA A 39 -9.65 0.03 9.07
CA ALA A 39 -9.75 0.88 7.90
C ALA A 39 -10.14 2.33 8.21
N THR A 40 -10.85 2.58 9.33
CA THR A 40 -11.13 3.94 9.79
C THR A 40 -9.93 4.63 10.45
N THR A 41 -8.84 3.91 10.71
CA THR A 41 -7.65 4.48 11.37
C THR A 41 -6.78 5.22 10.34
N PRO A 42 -6.57 6.54 10.48
CA PRO A 42 -5.86 7.35 9.48
C PRO A 42 -4.37 6.98 9.36
N GLU A 43 -3.75 6.48 10.43
CA GLU A 43 -2.36 6.05 10.42
C GLU A 43 -2.17 4.82 9.53
N ILE A 44 -3.14 3.89 9.55
CA ILE A 44 -3.12 2.68 8.72
C ILE A 44 -3.37 3.03 7.27
N SER A 45 -4.34 3.91 6.97
CA SER A 45 -4.56 4.35 5.59
C SER A 45 -3.34 5.07 5.04
N THR A 46 -2.71 5.96 5.81
CA THR A 46 -1.48 6.66 5.41
C THR A 46 -0.34 5.67 5.17
N GLY A 47 -0.18 4.66 6.03
CA GLY A 47 0.82 3.62 5.87
C GLY A 47 0.61 2.77 4.61
N LEU A 48 -0.64 2.35 4.36
CA LEU A 48 -1.01 1.60 3.16
C LEU A 48 -0.83 2.43 1.89
N ASP A 49 -1.20 3.72 1.91
CA ASP A 49 -0.99 4.63 0.77
C ASP A 49 0.50 4.76 0.45
N ARG A 50 1.39 4.84 1.45
CA ARG A 50 2.85 4.85 1.22
C ARG A 50 3.36 3.55 0.61
N ILE A 51 2.90 2.40 1.11
CA ILE A 51 3.40 1.07 0.69
C ILE A 51 2.81 0.63 -0.64
N PHE A 52 1.52 0.87 -0.88
CA PHE A 52 0.79 0.35 -2.04
C PHE A 52 0.34 1.43 -3.02
N GLY A 53 0.20 2.69 -2.58
CA GLY A 53 -0.28 3.79 -3.41
C GLY A 53 -1.81 3.89 -3.37
N VAL A 54 -2.34 5.02 -3.84
CA VAL A 54 -3.79 5.30 -3.76
C VAL A 54 -4.60 4.65 -4.88
N ALA A 55 -3.94 4.18 -5.94
CA ALA A 55 -4.61 3.73 -7.15
C ALA A 55 -4.38 2.24 -7.39
N ASN A 56 -5.45 1.53 -7.74
CA ASN A 56 -5.39 0.17 -8.30
C ASN A 56 -4.77 0.14 -9.72
N VAL A 57 -4.47 1.31 -10.29
CA VAL A 57 -3.91 1.47 -11.63
C VAL A 57 -2.74 2.44 -11.56
N GLU A 58 -1.60 2.03 -12.09
CA GLU A 58 -0.43 2.90 -12.17
C GLU A 58 -0.70 4.07 -13.13
N PRO A 59 -0.21 5.29 -12.83
CA PRO A 59 -0.29 6.40 -13.75
C PRO A 59 0.29 6.01 -15.11
N GLN A 60 -0.51 6.13 -16.17
CA GLN A 60 -0.03 5.87 -17.52
C GLN A 60 0.93 6.96 -17.96
N ALA A 61 2.08 6.56 -18.50
CA ALA A 61 3.02 7.46 -19.12
C ALA A 61 2.39 8.08 -20.39
N VAL A 62 2.47 9.40 -20.50
CA VAL A 62 1.91 10.18 -21.62
C VAL A 62 3.01 10.54 -22.61
N ALA A 63 4.19 10.91 -22.11
CA ALA A 63 5.33 11.26 -22.95
C ALA A 63 6.64 10.95 -22.23
N MET A 64 7.62 10.46 -22.99
CA MET A 64 9.01 10.36 -22.58
C MET A 64 9.85 11.07 -23.63
N GLU A 65 10.48 12.19 -23.26
CA GLU A 65 11.33 12.97 -24.16
C GLU A 65 12.78 12.88 -23.70
N HIS A 66 13.62 12.32 -24.57
CA HIS A 66 15.07 12.31 -24.41
C HIS A 66 15.62 13.67 -24.85
N HIS A 67 15.96 14.53 -23.90
CA HIS A 67 16.55 15.84 -24.21
C HIS A 67 18.09 15.76 -24.37
N SER A 68 18.73 14.73 -23.80
CA SER A 68 20.17 14.53 -23.79
C SER A 68 20.49 13.08 -23.39
N PRO A 69 21.69 12.53 -23.67
CA PRO A 69 22.15 11.25 -23.09
C PRO A 69 22.10 11.19 -21.54
N THR A 70 21.88 12.31 -20.86
CA THR A 70 21.82 12.43 -19.39
C THR A 70 20.50 12.99 -18.86
N LEU A 71 19.57 13.39 -19.73
CA LEU A 71 18.31 14.04 -19.33
C LEU A 71 17.11 13.34 -19.95
N VAL A 72 16.24 12.80 -19.11
CA VAL A 72 14.98 12.17 -19.51
C VAL A 72 13.84 12.91 -18.84
N LYS A 73 12.96 13.51 -19.65
CA LYS A 73 11.71 14.09 -19.15
C LYS A 73 10.61 13.03 -19.22
N ILE A 74 9.93 12.78 -18.11
CA ILE A 74 8.77 11.90 -18.02
C ILE A 74 7.52 12.69 -17.66
N GLN A 75 6.40 12.36 -18.32
CA GLN A 75 5.09 12.93 -18.05
C GLN A 75 4.05 11.81 -17.96
N TRP A 76 3.09 11.95 -17.05
CA TRP A 76 2.05 10.95 -16.80
C TRP A 76 0.67 11.60 -16.65
N GLN A 77 -0.38 10.78 -16.72
CA GLN A 77 -1.75 11.28 -16.52
C GLN A 77 -2.04 11.53 -15.03
N PRO A 78 -2.70 12.66 -14.68
CA PRO A 78 -3.14 12.89 -13.31
C PRO A 78 -4.15 11.83 -12.88
N GLN A 79 -4.13 11.49 -11.59
CA GLN A 79 -5.02 10.50 -10.98
C GLN A 79 -5.94 11.22 -10.01
N PRO A 80 -7.26 10.94 -10.02
CA PRO A 80 -8.25 11.74 -9.29
C PRO A 80 -8.09 11.69 -7.76
N GLU A 81 -7.48 10.64 -7.20
CA GLU A 81 -7.24 10.51 -5.75
C GLU A 81 -5.79 10.80 -5.33
N ALA A 82 -4.93 11.21 -6.26
CA ALA A 82 -3.54 11.50 -5.96
C ALA A 82 -3.37 12.97 -5.56
N SER A 83 -2.71 13.22 -4.42
CA SER A 83 -2.23 14.56 -4.04
C SER A 83 -0.76 14.76 -4.40
N GLU A 84 0.00 13.67 -4.47
CA GLU A 84 1.42 13.67 -4.79
C GLU A 84 1.84 12.39 -5.52
N TYR A 85 3.03 12.42 -6.11
CA TYR A 85 3.62 11.33 -6.87
C TYR A 85 5.03 11.01 -6.37
N ALA A 86 5.38 9.74 -6.48
CA ALA A 86 6.74 9.25 -6.29
C ALA A 86 7.23 8.56 -7.57
N VAL A 87 8.44 8.88 -7.99
CA VAL A 87 9.09 8.30 -9.17
C VAL A 87 10.15 7.33 -8.69
N PHE A 88 10.06 6.10 -9.19
CA PHE A 88 11.02 5.03 -8.94
C PHE A 88 11.80 4.73 -10.22
N GLY A 89 13.07 4.38 -10.03
CA GLY A 89 13.99 3.99 -11.10
C GLY A 89 14.57 2.61 -10.87
N SER A 90 14.79 1.87 -11.95
CA SER A 90 15.45 0.57 -11.94
C SER A 90 16.32 0.40 -13.20
N THR A 91 17.44 -0.31 -13.11
CA THR A 91 18.28 -0.66 -14.27
C THR A 91 18.05 -2.10 -14.76
N ASP A 92 17.31 -2.90 -13.99
CA ASP A 92 17.19 -4.35 -14.15
C ASP A 92 15.73 -4.86 -14.06
N LEU A 93 14.76 -3.93 -14.01
CA LEU A 93 13.32 -4.18 -13.81
C LEU A 93 12.94 -4.84 -12.48
N SER A 94 13.90 -5.12 -11.61
CA SER A 94 13.71 -5.90 -10.38
C SER A 94 13.98 -5.05 -9.14
N ASP A 95 15.11 -4.34 -9.13
CA ASP A 95 15.50 -3.45 -8.04
C ASP A 95 15.00 -2.03 -8.31
N TRP A 96 13.86 -1.70 -7.71
CA TRP A 96 13.25 -0.37 -7.78
C TRP A 96 13.70 0.51 -6.62
N ARG A 97 14.27 1.66 -6.93
CA ARG A 97 14.69 2.66 -5.94
C ARG A 97 13.90 3.95 -6.11
N LEU A 98 13.55 4.57 -4.99
CA LEU A 98 12.95 5.91 -5.01
C LEU A 98 13.98 6.90 -5.57
N LEU A 99 13.62 7.59 -6.64
CA LEU A 99 14.43 8.68 -7.20
C LEU A 99 13.99 10.01 -6.60
N GLU A 100 12.68 10.26 -6.60
CA GLU A 100 12.08 11.51 -6.11
C GLU A 100 10.66 11.23 -5.58
N GLY A 101 10.26 11.95 -4.54
CA GLY A 101 8.93 11.85 -3.91
C GLY A 101 8.32 13.21 -3.63
N GLY A 102 7.02 13.25 -3.32
CA GLY A 102 6.32 14.51 -3.02
C GLY A 102 6.06 15.40 -4.25
N ILE A 103 6.12 14.83 -5.45
CA ILE A 103 5.91 15.56 -6.70
C ILE A 103 4.42 15.86 -6.83
N ARG A 104 4.03 17.13 -6.83
CA ARG A 104 2.62 17.55 -7.03
C ARG A 104 2.26 17.82 -8.48
N ALA A 105 3.26 17.83 -9.36
CA ALA A 105 3.09 17.96 -10.80
C ALA A 105 2.90 16.60 -11.47
N THR A 106 2.50 16.60 -12.74
CA THR A 106 2.41 15.40 -13.59
C THR A 106 3.63 15.24 -14.50
N GLU A 107 4.74 15.88 -14.13
CA GLU A 107 5.99 15.83 -14.87
C GLU A 107 7.20 15.83 -13.94
N TRP A 108 8.26 15.14 -14.37
CA TRP A 108 9.55 15.10 -13.68
C TRP A 108 10.70 14.88 -14.67
N ILE A 109 11.90 15.36 -14.34
CA ILE A 109 13.09 15.25 -15.18
C ILE A 109 14.17 14.49 -14.40
N ASP A 110 14.62 13.35 -14.93
CA ASP A 110 15.81 12.67 -14.41
C ASP A 110 17.06 13.41 -14.92
N GLN A 111 17.86 13.94 -13.99
CA GLN A 111 19.15 14.58 -14.26
C GLN A 111 20.34 13.76 -13.79
N GLN A 112 20.10 12.61 -13.16
CA GLN A 112 21.11 11.81 -12.49
C GLN A 112 21.46 10.55 -13.30
N LEU A 113 21.20 10.57 -14.60
CA LEU A 113 21.48 9.44 -15.48
C LEU A 113 22.95 9.43 -15.91
N PRO A 114 23.72 8.37 -15.60
CA PRO A 114 25.03 8.17 -16.21
C PRO A 114 24.87 7.97 -17.72
N PRO A 115 25.79 8.49 -18.55
CA PRO A 115 25.72 8.32 -20.00
C PRO A 115 25.72 6.83 -20.39
N ASN A 116 24.99 6.48 -21.45
CA ASN A 116 24.86 5.12 -21.99
C ASN A 116 24.25 4.09 -21.02
N THR A 117 23.36 4.51 -20.11
CA THR A 117 22.66 3.62 -19.18
C THR A 117 21.18 3.56 -19.52
N GLN A 118 20.63 2.35 -19.66
CA GLN A 118 19.19 2.14 -19.73
C GLN A 118 18.60 2.13 -18.33
N ARG A 119 17.53 2.91 -18.11
CA ARG A 119 16.77 2.95 -16.86
C ARG A 119 15.28 2.84 -17.17
N PHE A 120 14.58 2.10 -16.33
CA PHE A 120 13.14 1.96 -16.31
C PHE A 120 12.56 2.83 -15.21
N TYR A 121 11.38 3.41 -15.48
CA TYR A 121 10.70 4.31 -14.57
C TYR A 121 9.33 3.76 -14.20
N ARG A 122 8.94 3.96 -12.95
CA ARG A 122 7.61 3.65 -12.45
C ARG A 122 7.14 4.82 -11.60
N VAL A 123 5.94 5.31 -11.89
CA VAL A 123 5.33 6.39 -11.15
C VAL A 123 4.29 5.80 -10.22
N LYS A 124 4.23 6.29 -9.00
CA LYS A 124 3.25 5.87 -8.01
C LYS A 124 2.47 7.07 -7.53
N ALA A 125 1.14 6.95 -7.55
CA ALA A 125 0.23 7.92 -6.99
C ALA A 125 0.12 7.74 -5.47
N LEU A 126 0.18 8.85 -4.73
CA LEU A 126 0.09 8.95 -3.27
C LEU A 126 -0.95 10.02 -2.88
N ARG A 127 -1.55 9.90 -1.69
CA ARG A 127 -2.61 10.76 -1.16
C ARG A 127 -2.06 11.72 -0.11
#